data_AF-A0A2E7RM40-F1
#
_entry.id   AF-A0A2E7RM40-F1
#
_cell.length_a   1.000
_cell.length_b   1.000
_cell.length_c   1.000
_cell.angle_alpha   90.00
_cell.angle_beta   90.00
_cell.angle_gamma   90.00
#
_symmetry.space_group_name_H-M   'P 1'
#
loop_
_entity.id
_entity.type
_entity.pdbx_description
1 polymer ?
#
loop_
_entity_poly.entity_id
_entity_poly.type
_entity_poly.pdbx_seq_one_letter_code
_entity_poly.pdbx_strand_id
1 'polypeptide(L)'
;MEISATLALLGLEEALAKNLKGIKIQSLTLEMDHCQILCSAPMVGEVSLLADLQGNPGRLVFSKIAIEGGGFAKGLILSKVQSAITDLDFRYGPLHIFGESDGNRLQVHWDIP
;
A
#
# COMPACT_ATOMS: atom_id res chain seq x y z
N MET A 1 -1.96 20.87 8.25
CA MET A 1 -2.94 19.88 8.74
C MET A 1 -2.19 18.55 8.76
N GLU A 2 -1.63 18.15 9.91
CA GLU A 2 -1.01 16.82 10.06
C GLU A 2 -2.15 15.80 10.12
N ILE A 3 -2.60 15.32 8.97
CA ILE A 3 -3.45 14.14 8.94
C ILE A 3 -2.60 13.02 9.53
N SER A 4 -3.08 12.39 10.60
CA SER A 4 -2.42 11.30 11.33
C SER A 4 -2.03 10.15 10.39
N ALA A 5 -0.89 10.28 9.72
CA ALA A 5 -0.27 9.24 8.91
C ALA A 5 -0.09 7.95 9.74
N THR A 6 0.13 8.11 11.05
CA THR A 6 0.21 7.03 12.05
C THR A 6 -1.01 6.10 12.08
N LEU A 7 -2.23 6.62 11.86
CA LEU A 7 -3.45 5.80 11.86
C LEU A 7 -3.62 5.02 10.54
N ALA A 8 -3.26 5.62 9.41
CA ALA A 8 -3.29 4.95 8.11
C ALA A 8 -2.25 3.82 8.04
N LEU A 9 -1.09 3.98 8.70
CA LEU A 9 -0.02 2.98 8.77
C LEU A 9 -0.46 1.68 9.42
N LEU A 10 -1.14 1.75 10.58
CA LEU A 10 -1.50 0.56 11.37
C LEU A 10 -2.42 -0.42 10.62
N GLY A 11 -3.42 0.09 9.90
CA GLY A 11 -4.32 -0.78 9.14
C GLY A 11 -3.75 -1.23 7.80
N LEU A 12 -2.92 -0.40 7.17
CA LEU A 12 -2.38 -0.66 5.83
C LEU A 12 -1.38 -1.80 5.83
N GLU A 13 -0.46 -1.84 6.79
CA GLU A 13 0.53 -2.92 6.92
C GLU A 13 -0.16 -4.27 7.11
N GLU A 14 -1.16 -4.35 7.99
CA GLU A 14 -1.92 -5.59 8.23
C GLU A 14 -2.72 -6.03 7.00
N ALA A 15 -3.38 -5.08 6.32
CA ALA A 15 -4.17 -5.34 5.13
C ALA A 15 -3.30 -5.88 3.98
N LEU A 16 -2.13 -5.26 3.78
CA LEU A 16 -1.16 -5.71 2.78
C LEU A 16 -0.51 -7.05 3.16
N ALA A 17 -0.13 -7.24 4.42
CA ALA A 17 0.50 -8.49 4.88
C ALA A 17 -0.41 -9.72 4.71
N LYS A 18 -1.74 -9.55 4.88
CA LYS A 18 -2.72 -10.63 4.65
C LYS A 18 -2.80 -11.06 3.18
N ASN A 19 -2.64 -10.13 2.25
CA ASN A 19 -2.85 -10.37 0.82
C ASN A 19 -1.54 -10.63 0.06
N LEU A 20 -0.41 -10.07 0.51
CA LEU A 20 0.92 -10.27 -0.06
C LEU A 20 1.62 -11.48 0.56
N LYS A 21 1.05 -12.68 0.39
CA LYS A 21 1.64 -13.92 0.91
C LYS A 21 3.07 -14.12 0.39
N GLY A 22 4.03 -14.10 1.31
CA GLY A 22 5.45 -14.32 1.03
C GLY A 22 6.29 -13.05 0.91
N ILE A 23 5.68 -11.86 0.78
CA ILE A 23 6.41 -10.59 0.82
C ILE A 23 6.35 -10.04 2.25
N LYS A 24 7.50 -9.74 2.84
CA LYS A 24 7.59 -9.13 4.17
C LYS A 24 7.72 -7.63 4.04
N ILE A 25 6.84 -6.88 4.67
CA ILE A 25 7.01 -5.43 4.83
C ILE A 25 8.08 -5.22 5.90
N GLN A 26 9.13 -4.46 5.57
CA GLN A 26 10.23 -4.12 6.47
C GLN A 26 10.02 -2.73 7.07
N SER A 27 9.65 -1.76 6.24
CA SER A 27 9.36 -0.40 6.66
C SER A 27 8.32 0.24 5.76
N LEU A 28 7.60 1.21 6.31
CA LEU A 28 6.65 2.02 5.60
C LEU A 28 6.93 3.48 5.91
N THR A 29 7.24 4.25 4.88
CA THR A 29 7.47 5.69 4.94
C THR A 29 6.34 6.40 4.21
N LEU A 30 5.68 7.33 4.89
CA LEU A 30 4.69 8.23 4.31
C LEU A 30 5.25 9.65 4.36
N GLU A 31 5.41 10.25 3.18
CA GLU A 31 5.68 11.68 3.02
C GLU A 31 4.41 12.40 2.52
N MET A 32 4.48 13.71 2.31
CA MET A 32 3.27 14.50 1.99
C MET A 32 2.60 14.09 0.67
N ASP A 33 3.39 13.67 -0.32
CA ASP A 33 2.96 13.40 -1.69
C ASP A 33 3.33 12.00 -2.20
N HIS A 34 4.07 11.22 -1.40
CA HIS A 34 4.48 9.87 -1.79
C HIS A 34 4.55 8.92 -0.60
N CYS A 35 4.34 7.65 -0.89
CA CYS A 35 4.50 6.53 0.02
C CYS A 35 5.59 5.62 -0.53
N GLN A 36 6.48 5.19 0.36
CA GLN A 36 7.44 4.14 0.08
C GLN A 36 7.26 3.00 1.09
N ILE A 37 7.11 1.78 0.58
CA ILE A 37 7.04 0.57 1.39
C ILE A 37 8.25 -0.30 1.04
N LEU A 38 9.22 -0.38 1.95
CA LEU A 38 10.34 -1.30 1.79
C LEU A 38 9.86 -2.72 2.12
N CYS A 39 10.06 -3.61 1.18
CA CYS A 39 9.60 -4.99 1.25
C CYS A 39 10.75 -5.95 0.95
N SER A 40 10.67 -7.16 1.51
CA SER A 40 11.54 -8.28 1.17
C SER A 40 10.73 -9.38 0.53
N ALA A 41 11.06 -9.70 -0.72
CA ALA A 41 10.43 -10.77 -1.48
C ALA A 41 11.35 -12.00 -1.58
N PRO A 42 10.81 -13.24 -1.52
CA PRO A 42 11.61 -14.45 -1.64
C PRO A 42 12.23 -14.52 -3.03
N MET A 43 13.48 -14.96 -3.13
CA MET A 43 14.28 -15.06 -4.36
C MET A 43 14.70 -13.73 -5.02
N VAL A 44 14.05 -12.61 -4.70
CA VAL A 44 14.32 -11.31 -5.34
C VAL A 44 15.07 -10.35 -4.41
N GLY A 45 14.96 -10.56 -3.10
CA GLY A 45 15.60 -9.71 -2.10
C GLY A 45 14.75 -8.48 -1.76
N GLU A 46 15.42 -7.37 -1.46
CA GLU A 46 14.76 -6.13 -1.08
C GLU A 46 14.22 -5.37 -2.30
N VAL A 47 12.98 -4.92 -2.19
CA VAL A 47 12.25 -4.17 -3.20
C VAL A 47 11.48 -3.05 -2.54
N SER A 48 11.38 -1.90 -3.20
CA SER A 48 10.61 -0.76 -2.71
C SER A 48 9.33 -0.65 -3.51
N LEU A 49 8.17 -0.66 -2.85
CA LEU A 49 6.91 -0.24 -3.47
C LEU A 49 6.79 1.27 -3.32
N LEU A 50 6.53 1.97 -4.42
CA LEU A 50 6.31 3.41 -4.44
C LEU A 50 4.88 3.70 -4.86
N ALA A 51 4.27 4.72 -4.26
CA ALA A 51 2.96 5.21 -4.68
C ALA A 51 2.86 6.72 -4.45
N ASP A 52 2.19 7.42 -5.36
CA ASP A 52 1.79 8.81 -5.18
C ASP A 52 0.65 8.88 -4.15
N LEU A 53 0.76 9.78 -3.19
CA LEU A 53 -0.26 10.01 -2.16
C LEU A 53 -1.11 11.23 -2.49
N GLN A 54 -2.41 11.06 -2.36
CA GLN A 54 -3.38 12.16 -2.40
C GLN A 54 -4.22 12.12 -1.13
N GLY A 55 -3.96 13.06 -0.23
CA GLY A 55 -4.70 13.25 1.01
C GLY A 55 -5.89 14.19 0.84
N ASN A 56 -7.06 13.76 1.28
CA ASN A 56 -8.25 14.58 1.47
C ASN A 56 -8.77 14.36 2.90
N PRO A 57 -9.61 15.26 3.44
CA PRO A 57 -10.28 15.00 4.71
C PRO A 57 -11.04 13.65 4.65
N GLY A 58 -10.75 12.73 5.58
CA GLY A 58 -11.39 11.41 5.66
C GLY A 58 -10.94 10.38 4.63
N ARG A 59 -9.95 10.72 3.78
CA ARG A 59 -9.54 9.85 2.67
C ARG A 59 -8.06 10.02 2.32
N LEU A 60 -7.36 8.91 2.16
CA LEU A 60 -6.03 8.84 1.57
C LEU A 60 -6.07 7.91 0.36
N VAL A 61 -5.53 8.37 -0.77
CA VAL A 61 -5.45 7.58 -2.01
C VAL A 61 -3.98 7.38 -2.36
N PHE A 62 -3.59 6.13 -2.55
CA PHE A 62 -2.31 5.70 -3.08
C PHE A 62 -2.53 5.39 -4.57
N SER A 63 -1.71 5.96 -5.44
CA SER A 63 -1.86 5.81 -6.89
C SER A 63 -0.50 5.64 -7.57
N LYS A 64 -0.51 5.27 -8.86
CA LYS A 64 0.71 5.02 -9.65
C LYS A 64 1.68 4.05 -8.96
N ILE A 65 1.13 2.96 -8.43
CA ILE A 65 1.89 1.98 -7.67
C ILE A 65 2.98 1.39 -8.56
N ALA A 66 4.22 1.58 -8.14
CA ALA A 66 5.43 1.19 -8.85
C ALA A 66 6.33 0.36 -7.93
N ILE A 67 7.27 -0.34 -8.54
CA ILE A 67 8.30 -1.09 -7.82
C ILE A 67 9.67 -0.61 -8.24
N GLU A 68 10.55 -0.39 -7.27
CA GLU A 68 11.98 -0.22 -7.49
C GLU A 68 12.75 -1.41 -6.95
N GLY A 69 13.86 -1.74 -7.63
CA GLY A 69 14.61 -2.96 -7.38
C GLY A 69 14.01 -4.20 -8.06
N GLY A 70 14.49 -5.37 -7.64
CA GLY A 70 14.02 -6.67 -8.08
C GLY A 70 14.35 -7.10 -9.52
N GLY A 71 15.13 -6.29 -10.26
CA GLY A 71 15.69 -6.65 -11.56
C GLY A 71 14.63 -7.19 -12.54
N PHE A 72 14.93 -8.36 -13.14
CA PHE A 72 14.03 -9.01 -14.10
C PHE A 72 12.69 -9.48 -13.51
N ALA A 73 12.60 -9.64 -12.18
CA ALA A 73 11.37 -10.09 -11.51
C ALA A 73 10.40 -8.94 -11.17
N LYS A 74 10.79 -7.68 -11.42
CA LYS A 74 9.99 -6.48 -11.10
C LYS A 74 8.54 -6.57 -11.61
N GLY A 75 8.35 -6.99 -12.86
CA GLY A 75 7.01 -7.09 -13.45
C GLY A 75 6.12 -8.14 -12.77
N LEU A 76 6.71 -9.27 -12.35
CA LEU A 76 6.00 -10.32 -11.63
C LEU A 76 5.61 -9.90 -10.22
N ILE A 77 6.49 -9.19 -9.51
CA ILE A 77 6.17 -8.64 -8.19
C ILE A 77 5.08 -7.58 -8.33
N LEU A 78 5.19 -6.67 -9.30
CA LEU A 78 4.19 -5.62 -9.51
C LEU A 78 2.81 -6.21 -9.81
N SER A 79 2.75 -7.22 -10.69
CA SER A 79 1.51 -7.92 -10.99
C SER A 79 0.89 -8.60 -9.76
N LYS A 80 1.72 -9.23 -8.90
CA LYS A 80 1.23 -9.81 -7.64
C LYS A 80 0.70 -8.75 -6.68
N VAL A 81 1.38 -7.61 -6.58
CA VAL A 81 0.97 -6.49 -5.74
C VAL A 81 -0.35 -5.91 -6.25
N GLN A 82 -0.47 -5.65 -7.54
CA GLN A 82 -1.70 -5.15 -8.18
C GLN A 82 -2.87 -6.11 -8.00
N SER A 83 -2.65 -7.43 -8.12
CA SER A 83 -3.67 -8.43 -7.83
C SER A 83 -4.10 -8.37 -6.36
N ALA A 84 -3.14 -8.32 -5.43
CA ALA A 84 -3.43 -8.23 -4.00
C ALA A 84 -4.19 -6.95 -3.63
N ILE A 85 -3.91 -5.83 -4.30
CA ILE A 85 -4.65 -4.57 -4.15
C ILE A 85 -6.06 -4.72 -4.69
N THR A 86 -6.22 -5.29 -5.90
CA THR A 86 -7.53 -5.50 -6.53
C THR A 86 -8.47 -6.31 -5.61
N ASP A 87 -7.93 -7.31 -4.94
CA ASP A 87 -8.69 -8.18 -4.03
C ASP A 87 -8.81 -7.61 -2.60
N LEU A 88 -8.20 -6.46 -2.33
CA LEU A 88 -8.16 -5.88 -0.99
C LEU A 88 -9.50 -5.23 -0.65
N ASP A 89 -10.15 -5.76 0.39
CA ASP A 89 -11.24 -5.09 1.11
C ASP A 89 -11.09 -5.42 2.60
N PHE A 90 -10.66 -4.43 3.38
CA PHE A 90 -10.36 -4.56 4.80
C PHE A 90 -11.05 -3.47 5.61
N ARG A 91 -11.79 -3.86 6.66
CA ARG A 91 -12.51 -2.94 7.54
C ARG A 91 -12.07 -3.15 8.99
N TYR A 92 -11.71 -2.06 9.67
CA TYR A 92 -11.32 -2.06 11.07
C TYR A 92 -11.85 -0.83 11.80
N GLY A 93 -12.92 -0.99 12.57
CA GLY A 93 -13.61 0.15 13.21
C GLY A 93 -14.11 1.15 12.15
N PRO A 94 -13.77 2.45 12.26
CA PRO A 94 -14.16 3.47 11.27
C PRO A 94 -13.27 3.46 10.01
N LEU A 95 -12.24 2.60 9.96
CA LEU A 95 -11.29 2.53 8.85
C LEU A 95 -11.76 1.52 7.80
N HIS A 96 -11.75 1.94 6.53
CA HIS A 96 -11.97 1.08 5.37
C HIS A 96 -10.81 1.22 4.39
N ILE A 97 -10.13 0.11 4.11
CA ILE A 97 -9.02 0.02 3.17
C ILE A 97 -9.44 -0.88 2.02
N PHE A 98 -9.44 -0.38 0.80
CA PHE A 98 -9.83 -1.17 -0.38
C PHE A 98 -9.06 -0.75 -1.63
N GLY A 99 -8.81 -1.70 -2.51
CA GLY A 99 -8.24 -1.39 -3.82
C GLY A 99 -9.29 -1.15 -4.90
N GLU A 100 -8.87 -0.47 -5.97
CA GLU A 100 -9.66 -0.38 -7.19
C GLU A 100 -9.41 -1.59 -8.10
N SER A 101 -10.36 -1.85 -9.01
CA SER A 101 -10.34 -3.00 -9.91
C SER A 101 -9.16 -3.05 -10.89
N ASP A 102 -8.43 -1.94 -11.05
CA ASP A 102 -7.26 -1.86 -11.91
C ASP A 102 -5.95 -2.25 -11.20
N GLY A 103 -6.00 -2.48 -9.89
CA GLY A 103 -4.86 -2.81 -9.04
C GLY A 103 -3.83 -1.67 -8.87
N ASN A 104 -4.07 -0.50 -9.46
CA ASN A 104 -3.13 0.64 -9.45
C ASN A 104 -3.46 1.68 -8.41
N ARG A 105 -4.63 1.54 -7.76
CA ARG A 105 -5.10 2.47 -6.75
C ARG A 105 -5.54 1.73 -5.51
N LEU A 106 -5.13 2.28 -4.38
CA LEU A 106 -5.50 1.82 -3.06
C LEU A 106 -6.08 3.01 -2.30
N GLN A 107 -7.23 2.80 -1.68
CA GLN A 107 -7.95 3.83 -0.95
C GLN A 107 -8.04 3.46 0.52
N VAL A 108 -7.80 4.44 1.38
CA VAL A 108 -7.97 4.36 2.82
C VAL A 108 -8.96 5.44 3.21
N HIS A 109 -10.12 5.05 3.69
CA HIS A 109 -11.20 5.93 4.12
C HIS A 109 -11.37 5.80 5.62
N TRP A 110 -11.65 6.91 6.30
CA TRP A 110 -12.04 6.90 7.71
C TRP A 110 -13.12 7.94 7.97
N ASP A 111 -14.00 7.63 8.92
CA ASP A 111 -14.99 8.59 9.37
C ASP A 111 -14.28 9.79 10.01
N ILE A 112 -14.61 10.99 9.52
CA ILE A 112 -14.17 12.24 10.14
C ILE A 112 -15.15 12.51 11.27
N PRO A 113 -14.70 12.57 12.54
CA PRO A 113 -15.57 12.94 13.65
C PRO A 113 -16.10 14.38 13.54
#